data_AF-E3DRU4-F1
#
_entry.id   AF-E3DRU4-F1
#
_cell.length_a   1.000
_cell.length_b   1.000
_cell.length_c   1.000
_cell.angle_alpha   90.00
_cell.angle_beta   90.00
_cell.angle_gamma   90.00
#
_symmetry.space_group_name_H-M   'P 1'
#
loop_
_entity.id
_entity.type
_entity.pdbx_description
1 polymer ?
#
loop_
_entity_poly.entity_id
_entity_poly.type
_entity_poly.pdbx_seq_one_letter_code
_entity_poly.pdbx_strand_id
1 'polypeptide(L)'
;MRLRQIRKIIDENINQINYQSKKINQTIAEISDYQKAIDAIENLSEFKFIQKEYKKLIKLENIYYNKSNSDKVRINHRTKKEFSNIIKMINQKCRTVLDLIDEAIPKQNKNSISIKLPDYKDLSRISDFFKNIDNILNQSLVNEKINGKIKLQNFDTGSQWVEVIVGSAAALNFVAGLCWAAAVIRKKHLEAEILERQVQALDIKNDALKSISSGLEKEINSLVEIEAKNLLEKEKMDYDNEYFGKIKYSIKTLGKLMFEGTEIHHSLTAPEEAKNLFPDYSKIDLINSSIKKIDSKKSE
;
A
#
# COMPACT_ATOMS: atom_id res chain seq x y z
N MET A 1 -9.11 -1.13 7.41
CA MET A 1 -7.79 -1.80 7.35
C MET A 1 -7.98 -3.16 6.70
N ARG A 2 -7.06 -3.57 5.81
CA ARG A 2 -7.13 -4.85 5.08
C ARG A 2 -6.86 -6.04 5.98
N LEU A 3 -7.49 -7.19 5.74
CA LEU A 3 -7.30 -8.39 6.57
C LEU A 3 -5.83 -8.83 6.61
N ARG A 4 -5.10 -8.69 5.49
CA ARG A 4 -3.65 -8.96 5.44
C ARG A 4 -2.81 -8.00 6.29
N GLN A 5 -3.22 -6.73 6.42
CA GLN A 5 -2.57 -5.76 7.30
C GLN A 5 -2.81 -6.13 8.77
N ILE A 6 -4.04 -6.54 9.12
CA ILE A 6 -4.36 -7.04 10.46
C ILE A 6 -3.45 -8.21 10.82
N ARG A 7 -3.34 -9.20 9.92
CA ARG A 7 -2.46 -10.37 10.07
C ARG A 7 -1.02 -9.95 10.37
N LYS A 8 -0.46 -9.06 9.55
CA LYS A 8 0.91 -8.56 9.72
C LYS A 8 1.14 -7.94 11.10
N ILE A 9 0.25 -7.04 11.53
CA ILE A 9 0.38 -6.37 12.83
C ILE A 9 0.23 -7.37 13.98
N ILE A 10 -0.66 -8.36 13.87
CA ILE A 10 -0.77 -9.43 14.87
C ILE A 10 0.52 -10.26 14.90
N ASP A 11 1.04 -10.71 13.76
CA ASP A 11 2.25 -11.54 13.69
C ASP A 11 3.48 -10.85 14.29
N GLU A 12 3.63 -9.54 14.07
CA GLU A 12 4.73 -8.72 14.60
C GLU A 12 4.71 -8.58 16.14
N ASN A 13 3.52 -8.68 16.75
CA ASN A 13 3.32 -8.41 18.18
C ASN A 13 3.02 -9.65 19.02
N ILE A 14 2.36 -10.69 18.47
CA ILE A 14 1.81 -11.80 19.25
C ILE A 14 2.87 -12.59 20.03
N ASN A 15 4.07 -12.75 19.46
CA ASN A 15 5.18 -13.45 20.12
C ASN A 15 5.78 -12.64 21.29
N GLN A 16 5.54 -11.32 21.30
CA GLN A 16 6.07 -10.41 22.29
C GLN A 16 5.15 -10.24 23.51
N ILE A 17 3.91 -10.75 23.45
CA ILE A 17 2.92 -10.71 24.56
C ILE A 17 3.28 -11.71 25.68
N ASN A 18 4.31 -12.53 25.48
CA ASN A 18 4.74 -13.52 26.47
C ASN A 18 5.48 -12.85 27.63
N TYR A 19 5.25 -13.34 28.85
CA TYR A 19 5.92 -12.90 30.07
C TYR A 19 6.29 -14.10 30.92
N GLN A 20 7.22 -13.92 31.84
CA GLN A 20 7.61 -14.95 32.81
C GLN A 20 7.10 -14.60 34.20
N SER A 21 6.81 -15.63 35.00
CA SER A 21 6.34 -15.43 36.38
C SER A 21 7.00 -16.42 37.32
N LYS A 22 7.55 -15.89 38.43
CA LYS A 22 8.17 -16.65 39.50
C LYS A 22 7.43 -16.39 40.82
N LYS A 23 7.04 -17.45 41.51
CA LYS A 23 6.50 -17.33 42.87
C LYS A 23 7.62 -16.96 43.83
N ILE A 24 7.48 -15.85 44.55
CA ILE A 24 8.44 -15.43 45.58
C ILE A 24 8.02 -15.98 46.94
N ASN A 25 6.72 -15.84 47.27
CA ASN A 25 6.14 -16.38 48.50
C ASN A 25 4.65 -16.69 48.31
N GLN A 26 3.92 -16.95 49.42
CA GLN A 26 2.50 -17.29 49.39
C GLN A 26 1.58 -16.17 48.87
N THR A 27 2.00 -14.90 48.93
CA THR A 27 1.18 -13.74 48.58
C THR A 27 1.69 -12.97 47.36
N ILE A 28 2.97 -13.07 47.03
CA ILE A 28 3.68 -12.27 46.01
C ILE A 28 4.27 -13.17 44.92
N ALA A 29 4.15 -12.71 43.68
CA ALA A 29 4.84 -13.19 42.51
C ALA A 29 5.69 -12.07 41.89
N GLU A 30 6.84 -12.45 41.34
CA GLU A 30 7.63 -11.59 40.46
C GLU A 30 7.25 -11.92 39.02
N ILE A 31 7.02 -10.88 38.22
CA ILE A 31 6.76 -10.97 36.79
C ILE A 31 7.93 -10.30 36.08
N SER A 32 8.47 -10.95 35.05
CA SER A 32 9.45 -10.35 34.13
C SER A 32 8.93 -10.32 32.69
N ASP A 33 9.51 -9.43 31.88
CA ASP A 33 9.15 -9.18 30.48
C ASP A 33 7.72 -8.62 30.31
N TYR A 34 7.19 -7.96 31.35
CA TYR A 34 5.81 -7.48 31.33
C TYR A 34 5.66 -6.15 30.58
N GLN A 35 6.67 -5.28 30.58
CA GLN A 35 6.65 -4.04 29.80
C GLN A 35 6.63 -4.36 28.31
N LYS A 36 7.51 -5.27 27.86
CA LYS A 36 7.50 -5.74 26.48
C LYS A 36 6.14 -6.31 26.07
N ALA A 37 5.51 -7.09 26.95
CA ALA A 37 4.17 -7.61 26.71
C ALA A 37 3.11 -6.51 26.64
N ILE A 38 3.20 -5.46 27.49
CA ILE A 38 2.31 -4.30 27.44
C ILE A 38 2.49 -3.52 26.14
N ASP A 39 3.73 -3.19 25.75
CA ASP A 39 4.03 -2.45 24.52
C ASP A 39 3.46 -3.17 23.29
N ALA A 40 3.61 -4.50 23.24
CA ALA A 40 3.01 -5.32 22.18
C ALA A 40 1.47 -5.26 22.17
N ILE A 41 0.83 -5.20 23.34
CA ILE A 41 -0.63 -5.06 23.46
C ILE A 41 -1.09 -3.66 23.08
N GLU A 42 -0.31 -2.62 23.38
CA GLU A 42 -0.61 -1.25 22.99
C GLU A 42 -0.66 -1.12 21.46
N ASN A 43 0.28 -1.75 20.75
CA ASN A 43 0.24 -1.83 19.28
C ASN A 43 -1.02 -2.55 18.77
N LEU A 44 -1.50 -3.56 19.49
CA LEU A 44 -2.73 -4.29 19.15
C LEU A 44 -4.02 -3.58 19.59
N SER A 45 -3.91 -2.51 20.37
CA SER A 45 -5.07 -1.83 20.95
C SER A 45 -5.92 -1.13 19.89
N GLU A 46 -5.37 -0.81 18.71
CA GLU A 46 -6.15 -0.25 17.59
C GLU A 46 -7.32 -1.16 17.16
N PHE A 47 -7.25 -2.46 17.46
CA PHE A 47 -8.28 -3.41 17.09
C PHE A 47 -9.46 -3.40 18.06
N LYS A 48 -10.66 -3.15 17.53
CA LYS A 48 -11.92 -3.17 18.29
C LYS A 48 -12.13 -4.47 19.09
N PHE A 49 -11.67 -5.62 18.58
CA PHE A 49 -11.82 -6.90 19.27
C PHE A 49 -10.91 -7.07 20.51
N ILE A 50 -9.86 -6.25 20.65
CA ILE A 50 -8.91 -6.23 21.78
C ILE A 50 -9.29 -5.19 22.85
N GLN A 51 -10.01 -4.14 22.47
CA GLN A 51 -10.32 -2.98 23.32
C GLN A 51 -10.89 -3.31 24.70
N LYS A 52 -11.72 -4.35 24.82
CA LYS A 52 -12.32 -4.74 26.11
C LYS A 52 -11.26 -5.20 27.11
N GLU A 53 -10.31 -6.03 26.68
CA GLU A 53 -9.23 -6.58 27.49
C GLU A 53 -8.17 -5.53 27.74
N TYR A 54 -7.85 -4.71 26.73
CA TYR A 54 -6.94 -3.58 26.89
C TYR A 54 -7.40 -2.60 27.98
N LYS A 55 -8.69 -2.24 28.00
CA LYS A 55 -9.26 -1.40 29.07
C LYS A 55 -9.20 -2.05 30.45
N LYS A 56 -9.18 -3.39 30.55
CA LYS A 56 -8.96 -4.09 31.83
C LYS A 56 -7.49 -4.05 32.23
N LEU A 57 -6.58 -4.16 31.26
CA LEU A 57 -5.14 -4.08 31.49
C LEU A 57 -4.74 -2.74 32.10
N ILE A 58 -5.23 -1.64 31.53
CA ILE A 58 -4.95 -0.27 32.01
C ILE A 58 -5.37 -0.08 33.48
N LYS A 59 -6.45 -0.75 33.91
CA LYS A 59 -6.94 -0.68 35.30
C LYS A 59 -6.04 -1.41 36.31
N LEU A 60 -5.11 -2.24 35.85
CA LEU A 60 -4.10 -2.86 36.71
C LEU A 60 -2.92 -1.90 36.89
N GLU A 61 -3.14 -0.80 37.61
CA GLU A 61 -2.17 0.31 37.72
C GLU A 61 -0.80 -0.13 38.22
N ASN A 62 -0.78 -1.11 39.14
CA ASN A 62 0.43 -1.67 39.74
C ASN A 62 1.31 -2.48 38.78
N ILE A 63 0.83 -2.77 37.56
CA ILE A 63 1.61 -3.40 36.50
C ILE A 63 1.68 -2.51 35.27
N TYR A 64 0.57 -1.93 34.81
CA TYR A 64 0.51 -1.21 33.54
C TYR A 64 1.38 0.05 33.53
N TYR A 65 1.33 0.83 34.61
CA TYR A 65 2.13 2.06 34.73
C TYR A 65 3.49 1.84 35.42
N ASN A 66 3.81 0.60 35.79
CA ASN A 66 5.08 0.30 36.45
C ASN A 66 6.20 0.27 35.41
N LYS A 67 7.10 1.25 35.44
CA LYS A 67 8.33 1.25 34.63
C LYS A 67 9.52 0.90 35.52
N SER A 68 10.14 -0.23 35.22
CA SER A 68 11.27 -0.84 35.92
C SER A 68 12.40 -1.07 34.92
N ASN A 69 13.61 -0.58 35.24
CA ASN A 69 14.80 -0.77 34.40
C ASN A 69 15.17 -2.24 34.16
N SER A 70 14.69 -3.13 35.02
CA SER A 70 14.94 -4.58 34.94
C SER A 70 13.79 -5.34 34.27
N ASP A 71 12.76 -4.64 33.79
CA ASP A 71 11.48 -5.19 33.31
C ASP A 71 10.93 -6.27 34.27
N LYS A 72 11.01 -5.96 35.57
CA LYS A 72 10.51 -6.81 36.66
C LYS A 72 9.62 -6.03 37.59
N VAL A 73 8.53 -6.65 37.99
CA VAL A 73 7.59 -6.12 38.98
C VAL A 73 7.15 -7.21 39.95
N ARG A 74 6.97 -6.84 41.22
CA ARG A 74 6.42 -7.71 42.25
C ARG A 74 4.98 -7.33 42.53
N ILE A 75 4.08 -8.27 42.33
CA ILE A 75 2.64 -8.06 42.52
C ILE A 75 2.04 -9.21 43.33
N ASN A 76 0.85 -8.99 43.88
CA ASN A 76 0.15 -10.03 44.58
C ASN A 76 -0.40 -11.10 43.59
N HIS A 77 -0.69 -12.31 44.11
CA HIS A 77 -1.20 -13.40 43.28
C HIS A 77 -2.55 -13.11 42.61
N ARG A 78 -3.39 -12.25 43.19
CA ARG A 78 -4.67 -11.85 42.60
C ARG A 78 -4.47 -11.02 41.34
N THR A 79 -3.69 -9.94 41.43
CA THR A 79 -3.29 -9.12 40.27
C THR A 79 -2.58 -9.97 39.23
N LYS A 80 -1.68 -10.88 39.65
CA LYS A 80 -1.01 -11.81 38.72
C LYS A 80 -2.02 -12.67 37.97
N LYS A 81 -3.03 -13.22 38.64
CA LYS A 81 -4.09 -14.03 38.01
C LYS A 81 -4.93 -13.19 37.03
N GLU A 82 -5.29 -11.97 37.41
CA GLU A 82 -6.04 -11.05 36.56
C GLU A 82 -5.25 -10.67 35.31
N PHE A 83 -3.98 -10.29 35.46
CA PHE A 83 -3.05 -10.03 34.35
C PHE A 83 -2.92 -11.25 33.43
N SER A 84 -2.66 -12.44 34.00
CA SER A 84 -2.52 -13.69 33.23
C SER A 84 -3.76 -13.99 32.38
N ASN A 85 -4.95 -13.76 32.94
CA ASN A 85 -6.21 -13.98 32.23
C ASN A 85 -6.42 -12.98 31.08
N ILE A 86 -6.03 -11.72 31.27
CA ILE A 86 -6.10 -10.69 30.22
C ILE A 86 -5.16 -11.05 29.07
N ILE A 87 -3.90 -11.36 29.37
CA ILE A 87 -2.91 -11.78 28.38
C ILE A 87 -3.39 -13.02 27.61
N LYS A 88 -3.90 -14.03 28.32
CA LYS A 88 -4.45 -15.24 27.70
C LYS A 88 -5.60 -14.92 26.75
N MET A 89 -6.52 -14.05 27.16
CA MET A 89 -7.68 -13.67 26.34
C MET A 89 -7.27 -12.91 25.08
N ILE A 90 -6.33 -11.98 25.19
CA ILE A 90 -5.76 -11.25 24.04
C ILE A 90 -5.10 -12.23 23.08
N ASN A 91 -4.21 -13.10 23.58
CA ASN A 91 -3.55 -14.13 22.78
C ASN A 91 -4.55 -15.04 22.05
N GLN A 92 -5.59 -15.50 22.75
CA GLN A 92 -6.61 -16.35 22.16
C GLN A 92 -7.36 -15.62 21.03
N LYS A 93 -7.77 -14.36 21.25
CA LYS A 93 -8.45 -13.55 20.23
C LYS A 93 -7.58 -13.32 19.00
N CYS A 94 -6.31 -12.97 19.20
CA CYS A 94 -5.36 -12.79 18.11
C CYS A 94 -5.20 -14.07 17.30
N ARG A 95 -5.01 -15.23 17.95
CA ARG A 95 -4.92 -16.53 17.26
C ARG A 95 -6.18 -16.87 16.48
N THR A 96 -7.36 -16.71 17.09
CA THR A 96 -8.63 -16.97 16.39
C THR A 96 -8.80 -16.07 15.16
N VAL A 97 -8.37 -14.81 15.23
CA VAL A 97 -8.39 -13.91 14.06
C VAL A 97 -7.39 -14.34 13.00
N LEU A 98 -6.19 -14.77 13.39
CA LEU A 98 -5.20 -15.31 12.44
C LEU A 98 -5.72 -16.56 11.74
N ASP A 99 -6.29 -17.51 12.50
CA ASP A 99 -6.88 -18.74 11.95
C ASP A 99 -7.99 -18.41 10.94
N LEU A 100 -8.90 -17.49 11.30
CA LEU A 100 -9.97 -17.03 10.42
C LEU A 100 -9.43 -16.35 9.15
N ILE A 101 -8.37 -15.55 9.25
CA ILE A 101 -7.74 -14.93 8.07
C ILE A 101 -7.10 -15.98 7.17
N ASP A 102 -6.41 -16.95 7.75
CA ASP A 102 -5.74 -18.03 7.01
C ASP A 102 -6.73 -18.95 6.29
N GLU A 103 -7.94 -19.13 6.85
CA GLU A 103 -9.04 -19.83 6.18
C GLU A 103 -9.76 -18.96 5.13
N ALA A 104 -9.94 -17.66 5.39
CA ALA A 104 -10.74 -16.79 4.53
C ALA A 104 -9.97 -16.27 3.31
N ILE A 105 -8.64 -16.16 3.38
CA ILE A 105 -7.85 -15.51 2.33
C ILE A 105 -6.68 -16.41 1.92
N PRO A 106 -6.52 -16.69 0.60
CA PRO A 106 -5.40 -17.48 0.10
C PRO A 106 -4.07 -16.78 0.36
N LYS A 107 -3.01 -17.57 0.50
CA LYS A 107 -1.64 -17.06 0.63
C LYS A 107 -1.27 -16.16 -0.55
N GLN A 108 -0.70 -15.00 -0.26
CA GLN A 108 -0.28 -14.03 -1.28
C GLN A 108 0.94 -14.55 -2.03
N ASN A 109 1.01 -14.30 -3.34
CA ASN A 109 2.18 -14.65 -4.13
C ASN A 109 3.21 -13.51 -4.05
N LYS A 110 4.50 -13.82 -3.90
CA LYS A 110 5.56 -12.79 -3.89
C LYS A 110 5.61 -11.94 -5.16
N ASN A 111 5.16 -12.50 -6.29
CA ASN A 111 5.03 -11.85 -7.59
C ASN A 111 3.57 -11.43 -7.87
N SER A 112 2.80 -11.09 -6.84
CA SER A 112 1.49 -10.43 -7.00
C SER A 112 1.58 -8.93 -6.74
N ILE A 113 0.60 -8.23 -7.28
CA ILE A 113 0.32 -6.82 -7.02
C ILE A 113 -1.08 -6.69 -6.41
N SER A 114 -1.22 -5.73 -5.51
CA SER A 114 -2.48 -5.31 -4.91
C SER A 114 -2.96 -4.03 -5.58
N ILE A 115 -4.13 -4.06 -6.21
CA ILE A 115 -4.71 -2.92 -6.93
C ILE A 115 -5.92 -2.41 -6.16
N LYS A 116 -5.92 -1.13 -5.81
CA LYS A 116 -7.06 -0.43 -5.18
C LYS A 116 -7.98 0.12 -6.25
N LEU A 117 -9.27 -0.15 -6.13
CA LEU A 117 -10.29 0.53 -6.90
C LEU A 117 -10.55 1.94 -6.34
N PRO A 118 -10.83 2.91 -7.20
CA PRO A 118 -11.48 4.16 -6.82
C PRO A 118 -12.85 3.93 -6.16
N ASP A 119 -13.39 4.95 -5.51
CA ASP A 119 -14.70 4.91 -4.85
C ASP A 119 -15.85 4.98 -5.86
N TYR A 120 -15.96 3.97 -6.72
CA TYR A 120 -17.05 3.82 -7.68
C TYR A 120 -18.26 3.14 -7.05
N LYS A 121 -19.44 3.72 -7.29
CA LYS A 121 -20.73 3.15 -6.87
C LYS A 121 -21.46 2.45 -8.01
N ASP A 122 -21.12 2.80 -9.25
CA ASP A 122 -21.77 2.29 -10.45
C ASP A 122 -21.03 1.07 -11.01
N LEU A 123 -21.77 0.00 -11.29
CA LEU A 123 -21.21 -1.24 -11.85
C LEU A 123 -20.55 -1.03 -13.21
N SER A 124 -21.06 -0.10 -14.03
CA SER A 124 -20.45 0.24 -15.33
C SER A 124 -19.03 0.77 -15.15
N ARG A 125 -18.82 1.69 -14.20
CA ARG A 125 -17.49 2.24 -13.89
C ARG A 125 -16.54 1.18 -13.36
N ILE A 126 -17.04 0.26 -12.54
CA ILE A 126 -16.25 -0.87 -12.04
C ILE A 126 -15.84 -1.80 -13.20
N SER A 127 -16.76 -2.10 -14.11
CA SER A 127 -16.46 -2.89 -15.32
C SER A 127 -15.41 -2.21 -16.20
N ASP A 128 -15.56 -0.91 -16.45
CA ASP A 128 -14.61 -0.13 -17.24
C ASP A 128 -13.23 -0.06 -16.59
N PHE A 129 -13.19 0.06 -15.26
CA PHE A 129 -11.96 -0.01 -14.48
C PHE A 129 -11.21 -1.32 -14.72
N PHE A 130 -11.90 -2.47 -14.54
CA PHE A 130 -11.26 -3.76 -14.74
C PHE A 130 -10.83 -3.98 -16.18
N LYS A 131 -11.61 -3.51 -17.16
CA LYS A 131 -11.22 -3.53 -18.57
C LYS A 131 -9.95 -2.71 -18.82
N ASN A 132 -9.84 -1.52 -18.23
CA ASN A 132 -8.64 -0.69 -18.37
C ASN A 132 -7.43 -1.33 -17.70
N ILE A 133 -7.58 -1.88 -16.49
CA ILE A 133 -6.51 -2.61 -15.80
C ILE A 133 -6.06 -3.83 -16.61
N ASP A 134 -7.00 -4.61 -17.11
CA ASP A 134 -6.70 -5.78 -17.95
C ASP A 134 -5.93 -5.38 -19.21
N ASN A 135 -6.35 -4.32 -19.90
CA ASN A 135 -5.63 -3.79 -21.05
C ASN A 135 -4.22 -3.32 -20.69
N ILE A 136 -4.07 -2.51 -19.64
CA ILE A 136 -2.77 -2.00 -19.16
C ILE A 136 -1.81 -3.15 -18.91
N LEU A 137 -2.25 -4.14 -18.13
CA LEU A 137 -1.39 -5.25 -17.74
C LEU A 137 -1.10 -6.16 -18.94
N ASN A 138 -2.10 -6.59 -19.72
CA ASN A 138 -1.87 -7.53 -20.82
C ASN A 138 -0.98 -6.92 -21.91
N GLN A 139 -1.27 -5.69 -22.31
CA GLN A 139 -0.48 -5.02 -23.35
C GLN A 139 0.96 -4.75 -22.92
N SER A 140 1.17 -4.48 -21.63
CA SER A 140 2.49 -4.19 -21.10
C SER A 140 3.29 -5.44 -20.77
N LEU A 141 2.67 -6.49 -20.20
CA LEU A 141 3.40 -7.59 -19.57
C LEU A 141 3.37 -8.90 -20.36
N VAL A 142 2.33 -9.14 -21.17
CA VAL A 142 2.16 -10.41 -21.89
C VAL A 142 2.81 -10.30 -23.26
N ASN A 143 4.15 -10.38 -23.25
CA ASN A 143 4.98 -10.41 -24.45
C ASN A 143 6.19 -11.33 -24.22
N GLU A 144 6.88 -11.70 -25.30
CA GLU A 144 8.03 -12.62 -25.24
C GLU A 144 9.18 -12.11 -24.35
N LYS A 145 9.27 -10.79 -24.15
CA LYS A 145 10.37 -10.14 -23.41
C LYS A 145 10.15 -10.19 -21.89
N ILE A 146 8.93 -9.87 -21.44
CA ILE A 146 8.57 -9.84 -20.01
C ILE A 146 8.07 -11.20 -19.52
N ASN A 147 7.45 -11.96 -20.42
CA ASN A 147 6.82 -13.25 -20.14
C ASN A 147 5.90 -13.19 -18.89
N GLY A 148 5.17 -12.07 -18.77
CA GLY A 148 4.23 -11.84 -17.70
C GLY A 148 3.01 -12.75 -17.83
N LYS A 149 2.42 -13.11 -16.69
CA LYS A 149 1.18 -13.87 -16.63
C LYS A 149 0.22 -13.16 -15.70
N ILE A 150 -0.91 -12.73 -16.23
CA ILE A 150 -1.93 -12.01 -15.46
C ILE A 150 -3.00 -12.99 -15.04
N LYS A 151 -3.13 -13.16 -13.73
CA LYS A 151 -4.18 -14.01 -13.16
C LYS A 151 -4.73 -13.37 -11.91
N LEU A 152 -6.05 -13.18 -11.88
CA LEU A 152 -6.76 -12.81 -10.65
C LEU A 152 -6.47 -13.88 -9.58
N GLN A 153 -5.92 -13.45 -8.46
CA GLN A 153 -5.62 -14.31 -7.34
C GLN A 153 -6.77 -14.32 -6.34
N ASN A 154 -7.21 -13.14 -5.89
CA ASN A 154 -8.37 -12.99 -5.02
C ASN A 154 -8.83 -11.52 -4.93
N PHE A 155 -10.00 -11.31 -4.35
CA PHE A 155 -10.41 -10.04 -3.77
C PHE A 155 -10.05 -10.03 -2.27
N ASP A 156 -9.58 -8.90 -1.76
CA ASP A 156 -9.43 -8.76 -0.31
C ASP A 156 -10.81 -8.42 0.27
N THR A 157 -11.54 -9.47 0.68
CA THR A 157 -12.96 -9.43 1.09
C THR A 157 -13.23 -8.29 2.09
N GLY A 158 -14.25 -7.48 1.79
CA GLY A 158 -14.60 -6.31 2.60
C GLY A 158 -13.74 -5.08 2.33
N SER A 159 -13.02 -5.05 1.20
CA SER A 159 -12.21 -3.91 0.78
C SER A 159 -12.32 -3.64 -0.72
N GLN A 160 -11.78 -2.49 -1.16
CA GLN A 160 -11.69 -2.10 -2.58
C GLN A 160 -10.40 -2.65 -3.25
N TRP A 161 -9.83 -3.74 -2.75
CA TRP A 161 -8.54 -4.25 -3.23
C TRP A 161 -8.66 -5.58 -3.96
N VAL A 162 -7.88 -5.70 -5.03
CA VAL A 162 -7.80 -6.88 -5.89
C VAL A 162 -6.35 -7.33 -5.99
N GLU A 163 -6.14 -8.63 -5.85
CA GLU A 163 -4.84 -9.27 -5.96
C GLU A 163 -4.67 -9.91 -7.33
N VAL A 164 -3.62 -9.52 -8.04
CA VAL A 164 -3.30 -10.04 -9.37
C VAL A 164 -1.88 -10.58 -9.37
N ILE A 165 -1.71 -11.83 -9.78
CA ILE A 165 -0.39 -12.42 -10.05
C ILE A 165 0.09 -11.87 -11.39
N VAL A 166 1.35 -11.43 -11.46
CA VAL A 166 2.01 -10.98 -12.70
C VAL A 166 3.05 -11.98 -13.23
N GLY A 167 3.32 -13.05 -12.48
CA GLY A 167 4.04 -14.24 -12.95
C GLY A 167 5.55 -14.25 -12.69
N SER A 168 6.25 -13.14 -12.92
CA SER A 168 7.71 -13.06 -12.80
C SER A 168 8.19 -11.82 -12.02
N ALA A 169 9.44 -11.85 -11.54
CA ALA A 169 10.06 -10.68 -10.91
C ALA A 169 10.29 -9.54 -11.91
N ALA A 170 10.64 -9.88 -13.16
CA ALA A 170 10.77 -8.90 -14.24
C ALA A 170 9.43 -8.18 -14.51
N ALA A 171 8.32 -8.93 -14.56
CA ALA A 171 6.98 -8.34 -14.70
C ALA A 171 6.63 -7.43 -13.51
N LEU A 172 6.98 -7.83 -12.28
CA LEU A 172 6.76 -7.00 -11.09
C LEU A 172 7.55 -5.69 -11.14
N ASN A 173 8.82 -5.74 -11.52
CA ASN A 173 9.67 -4.55 -11.69
C ASN A 173 9.14 -3.63 -12.78
N PHE A 174 8.68 -4.20 -13.90
CA PHE A 174 8.07 -3.43 -14.98
C PHE A 174 6.78 -2.73 -14.54
N VAL A 175 5.92 -3.42 -13.77
CA VAL A 175 4.75 -2.79 -13.16
C VAL A 175 5.14 -1.64 -12.24
N ALA A 176 6.17 -1.81 -11.41
CA ALA A 176 6.65 -0.74 -10.54
C ALA A 176 7.10 0.49 -11.35
N GLY A 177 7.80 0.28 -12.47
CA GLY A 177 8.17 1.33 -13.41
C GLY A 177 6.97 2.01 -14.08
N LEU A 178 5.97 1.25 -14.51
CA LEU A 178 4.71 1.78 -15.01
C LEU A 178 4.00 2.65 -13.96
N CYS A 179 3.96 2.19 -12.71
CA CYS A 179 3.36 2.94 -11.61
C CYS A 179 4.08 4.26 -11.35
N TRP A 180 5.41 4.29 -11.43
CA TRP A 180 6.18 5.54 -11.34
C TRP A 180 5.87 6.52 -12.47
N ALA A 181 5.95 6.05 -13.71
CA ALA A 181 5.62 6.86 -14.87
C ALA A 181 4.19 7.42 -14.77
N ALA A 182 3.23 6.56 -14.42
CA ALA A 182 1.85 6.97 -14.23
C ALA A 182 1.65 7.97 -13.07
N ALA A 183 2.42 7.85 -11.98
CA ALA A 183 2.36 8.80 -10.88
C ALA A 183 2.87 10.20 -11.28
N VAL A 184 3.91 10.27 -12.13
CA VAL A 184 4.38 11.51 -12.74
C VAL A 184 3.28 12.13 -13.61
N ILE A 185 2.59 11.32 -14.42
CA ILE A 185 1.47 11.79 -15.26
C ILE A 185 0.27 12.24 -14.41
N ARG A 186 -0.08 11.51 -13.36
CA ARG A 186 -1.12 11.92 -12.39
C ARG A 186 -0.84 13.31 -11.83
N LYS A 187 0.39 13.55 -11.36
CA LYS A 187 0.78 14.86 -10.83
C LYS A 187 0.58 15.94 -11.87
N LYS A 188 0.97 15.69 -13.11
CA LYS A 188 0.80 16.66 -14.19
C LYS A 188 -0.67 16.94 -14.51
N HIS A 189 -1.54 15.94 -14.42
CA HIS A 189 -2.99 16.15 -14.52
C HIS A 189 -3.53 17.04 -13.39
N LEU A 190 -3.06 16.85 -12.15
CA LEU A 190 -3.45 17.69 -11.03
C LEU A 190 -2.99 19.14 -11.21
N GLU A 191 -1.74 19.36 -11.64
CA GLU A 191 -1.22 20.70 -11.97
C GLU A 191 -2.05 21.38 -13.06
N ALA A 192 -2.42 20.63 -14.11
CA ALA A 192 -3.25 21.11 -15.19
C ALA A 192 -4.65 21.53 -14.70
N GLU A 193 -5.31 20.71 -13.89
CA GLU A 193 -6.65 21.03 -13.35
C GLU A 193 -6.62 22.26 -12.44
N ILE A 194 -5.59 22.41 -11.59
CA ILE A 194 -5.41 23.59 -10.74
C ILE A 194 -5.28 24.84 -11.60
N LEU A 195 -4.45 24.79 -12.65
CA LEU A 195 -4.25 25.92 -13.54
C LEU A 195 -5.54 26.28 -14.30
N GLU A 196 -6.28 25.28 -14.80
CA GLU A 196 -7.55 25.52 -15.48
C GLU A 196 -8.57 26.21 -14.56
N ARG A 197 -8.68 25.77 -13.30
CA ARG A 197 -9.55 26.41 -12.31
C ARG A 197 -9.12 27.85 -11.99
N GLN A 198 -7.82 28.12 -11.89
CA GLN A 198 -7.30 29.47 -11.69
C GLN A 198 -7.62 30.39 -12.88
N VAL A 199 -7.43 29.90 -14.11
CA VAL A 199 -7.73 30.65 -15.33
C VAL A 199 -9.24 30.93 -15.45
N GLN A 200 -10.09 29.97 -15.08
CA GLN A 200 -11.54 30.16 -15.01
C GLN A 200 -11.93 31.21 -13.97
N ALA A 201 -11.30 31.21 -12.79
CA ALA A 201 -11.55 32.19 -11.74
C ALA A 201 -11.13 33.63 -12.12
N LEU A 202 -10.26 33.78 -13.13
CA LEU A 202 -9.84 35.08 -13.68
C LEU A 202 -10.78 35.61 -14.78
N ASP A 203 -11.94 34.98 -15.01
CA ASP A 203 -12.92 35.34 -16.06
C ASP A 203 -12.29 35.44 -17.47
N ILE A 204 -11.27 34.62 -17.73
CA ILE A 204 -10.60 34.58 -19.03
C ILE A 204 -11.56 34.03 -20.09
N LYS A 205 -11.58 34.68 -21.26
CA LYS A 205 -12.44 34.29 -22.40
C LYS A 205 -12.32 32.81 -22.74
N ASN A 206 -13.44 32.18 -23.09
CA ASN A 206 -13.54 30.76 -23.42
C ASN A 206 -12.53 30.26 -24.48
N ASP A 207 -12.16 31.09 -25.45
CA ASP A 207 -11.20 30.70 -26.50
C ASP A 207 -9.75 30.63 -25.98
N ALA A 208 -9.40 31.47 -25.01
CA ALA A 208 -8.10 31.40 -24.34
C ALA A 208 -8.03 30.20 -23.40
N LEU A 209 -9.13 29.89 -22.68
CA LEU A 209 -9.26 28.66 -21.91
C LEU A 209 -9.03 27.40 -22.76
N LYS A 210 -9.69 27.29 -23.92
CA LYS A 210 -9.48 26.17 -24.86
C LYS A 210 -8.02 26.06 -25.32
N SER A 211 -7.39 27.19 -25.61
CA SER A 211 -5.99 27.23 -26.04
C SER A 211 -5.06 26.70 -24.94
N ILE A 212 -5.30 27.10 -23.68
CA ILE A 212 -4.55 26.64 -22.50
C ILE A 212 -4.75 25.13 -22.30
N SER A 213 -5.99 24.64 -22.26
CA SER A 213 -6.28 23.21 -22.11
C SER A 213 -5.61 22.37 -23.20
N SER A 214 -5.64 22.84 -24.46
CA SER A 214 -4.96 22.14 -25.56
C SER A 214 -3.43 22.12 -25.41
N GLY A 215 -2.85 23.19 -24.85
CA GLY A 215 -1.42 23.26 -24.54
C GLY A 215 -1.03 22.29 -23.42
N LEU A 216 -1.84 22.23 -22.37
CA LEU A 216 -1.65 21.31 -21.24
C LEU A 216 -1.75 19.85 -21.68
N GLU A 217 -2.73 19.52 -22.52
CA GLU A 217 -2.87 18.16 -23.05
C GLU A 217 -1.66 17.75 -23.91
N LYS A 218 -1.13 18.68 -24.73
CA LYS A 218 0.11 18.44 -25.49
C LYS A 218 1.31 18.22 -24.57
N GLU A 219 1.43 19.00 -23.48
CA GLU A 219 2.51 18.82 -22.51
C GLU A 219 2.41 17.45 -21.81
N ILE A 220 1.21 17.04 -21.41
CA ILE A 220 0.96 15.72 -20.80
C ILE A 220 1.31 14.61 -21.78
N ASN A 221 0.88 14.72 -23.04
CA ASN A 221 1.19 13.70 -24.06
C ASN A 221 2.70 13.60 -24.29
N SER A 222 3.41 14.73 -24.41
CA SER A 222 4.88 14.75 -24.52
C SER A 222 5.55 14.09 -23.33
N LEU A 223 5.08 14.38 -22.11
CA LEU A 223 5.57 13.74 -20.89
C LEU A 223 5.33 12.22 -20.88
N VAL A 224 4.17 11.76 -21.35
CA VAL A 224 3.89 10.32 -21.53
C VAL A 224 4.90 9.67 -22.47
N GLU A 225 5.23 10.32 -23.60
CA GLU A 225 6.21 9.77 -24.55
C GLU A 225 7.59 9.65 -23.92
N ILE A 226 8.00 10.70 -23.19
CA ILE A 226 9.27 10.75 -22.48
C ILE A 226 9.32 9.63 -21.44
N GLU A 227 8.35 9.53 -20.54
CA GLU A 227 8.33 8.51 -19.48
C GLU A 227 8.26 7.08 -20.03
N ALA A 228 7.48 6.85 -21.10
CA ALA A 228 7.44 5.56 -21.78
C ALA A 228 8.82 5.15 -22.32
N LYS A 229 9.53 6.10 -22.92
CA LYS A 229 10.87 5.85 -23.48
C LYS A 229 11.86 5.49 -22.37
N ASN A 230 11.91 6.24 -21.26
CA ASN A 230 12.88 5.89 -20.20
C ASN A 230 12.53 4.58 -19.51
N LEU A 231 11.24 4.26 -19.34
CA LEU A 231 10.85 2.98 -18.77
C LEU A 231 11.44 1.83 -19.59
N LEU A 232 11.29 1.89 -20.92
CA LEU A 232 11.80 0.87 -21.82
C LEU A 232 13.34 0.84 -21.85
N GLU A 233 13.99 2.00 -21.88
CA GLU A 233 15.46 2.10 -21.86
C GLU A 233 16.06 1.60 -20.54
N LYS A 234 15.46 1.95 -19.39
CA LYS A 234 15.90 1.52 -18.05
C LYS A 234 15.82 0.00 -17.91
N GLU A 235 14.75 -0.59 -18.42
CA GLU A 235 14.55 -2.03 -18.43
C GLU A 235 15.30 -2.73 -19.58
N LYS A 236 16.09 -1.97 -20.37
CA LYS A 236 16.88 -2.44 -21.52
C LYS A 236 16.05 -3.27 -22.50
N MET A 237 14.79 -2.89 -22.67
CA MET A 237 13.89 -3.56 -23.60
C MET A 237 14.04 -2.95 -24.97
N ASP A 238 14.35 -3.79 -25.95
CA ASP A 238 14.12 -3.44 -27.34
C ASP A 238 12.60 -3.32 -27.59
N TYR A 239 12.15 -2.47 -28.49
CA TYR A 239 10.72 -2.26 -28.76
C TYR A 239 10.45 -1.73 -30.16
N ASP A 240 9.33 -2.14 -30.73
CA ASP A 240 8.79 -1.54 -31.94
C ASP A 240 7.85 -0.36 -31.62
N ASN A 241 7.42 0.35 -32.66
CA ASN A 241 6.50 1.47 -32.52
C ASN A 241 5.12 1.05 -31.95
N GLU A 242 4.69 -0.19 -32.17
CA GLU A 242 3.41 -0.69 -31.69
C GLU A 242 3.44 -0.90 -30.17
N TYR A 243 4.47 -1.58 -29.66
CA TYR A 243 4.69 -1.79 -28.25
C TYR A 243 4.95 -0.47 -27.53
N PHE A 244 5.71 0.45 -28.13
CA PHE A 244 5.84 1.80 -27.60
C PHE A 244 4.48 2.50 -27.46
N GLY A 245 3.61 2.39 -28.46
CA GLY A 245 2.24 2.90 -28.40
C GLY A 245 1.42 2.29 -27.25
N LYS A 246 1.54 0.98 -27.03
CA LYS A 246 0.89 0.26 -25.92
C LYS A 246 1.36 0.73 -24.55
N ILE A 247 2.67 0.98 -24.39
CA ILE A 247 3.23 1.50 -23.13
C ILE A 247 2.75 2.94 -22.89
N LYS A 248 2.74 3.81 -23.91
CA LYS A 248 2.19 5.17 -23.80
C LYS A 248 0.73 5.14 -23.37
N TYR A 249 -0.08 4.30 -24.02
CA TYR A 249 -1.49 4.12 -23.66
C TYR A 249 -1.63 3.66 -22.21
N SER A 250 -0.83 2.69 -21.79
CA SER A 250 -0.84 2.13 -20.43
C SER A 250 -0.49 3.18 -19.37
N ILE A 251 0.59 3.96 -19.58
CA ILE A 251 1.02 5.02 -18.67
C ILE A 251 -0.04 6.12 -18.56
N LYS A 252 -0.59 6.59 -19.69
CA LYS A 252 -1.63 7.63 -19.72
C LYS A 252 -2.91 7.17 -19.00
N THR A 253 -3.35 5.95 -19.29
CA THR A 253 -4.57 5.38 -18.71
C THR A 253 -4.40 5.13 -17.22
N LEU A 254 -3.27 4.57 -16.81
CA LEU A 254 -2.96 4.36 -15.39
C LEU A 254 -2.83 5.68 -14.64
N GLY A 255 -2.20 6.70 -15.22
CA GLY A 255 -2.10 8.04 -14.62
C GLY A 255 -3.46 8.65 -14.34
N LYS A 256 -4.41 8.51 -15.27
CA LYS A 256 -5.81 8.91 -15.07
C LYS A 256 -6.49 8.09 -13.96
N LEU A 257 -6.33 6.77 -13.96
CA LEU A 257 -6.89 5.92 -12.90
C LEU A 257 -6.32 6.27 -11.52
N MET A 258 -5.03 6.58 -11.41
CA MET A 258 -4.39 7.01 -10.17
C MET A 258 -4.87 8.40 -9.74
N PHE A 259 -5.16 9.30 -10.69
CA PHE A 259 -5.82 10.57 -10.41
C PHE A 259 -7.22 10.36 -9.82
N GLU A 260 -7.96 9.36 -10.29
CA GLU A 260 -9.27 8.97 -9.74
C GLU A 260 -9.19 8.20 -8.39
N GLY A 261 -7.99 7.86 -7.91
CA GLY A 261 -7.79 7.22 -6.59
C GLY A 261 -7.28 5.77 -6.62
N THR A 262 -6.87 5.28 -7.79
CA THR A 262 -6.24 3.96 -7.92
C THR A 262 -4.85 3.95 -7.31
N GLU A 263 -4.53 2.88 -6.59
CA GLU A 263 -3.20 2.62 -6.05
C GLU A 263 -2.77 1.20 -6.42
N ILE A 264 -1.51 1.01 -6.79
CA ILE A 264 -0.95 -0.33 -7.07
C ILE A 264 0.25 -0.54 -6.16
N HIS A 265 0.17 -1.56 -5.33
CA HIS A 265 1.21 -1.92 -4.36
C HIS A 265 1.77 -3.30 -4.68
N HIS A 266 3.02 -3.53 -4.32
CA HIS A 266 3.60 -4.88 -4.31
C HIS A 266 2.91 -5.76 -3.25
N SER A 267 3.08 -7.08 -3.36
CA SER A 267 2.66 -8.01 -2.30
C SER A 267 3.37 -7.74 -0.97
N LEU A 268 2.73 -8.02 0.17
CA LEU A 268 3.38 -7.89 1.50
C LEU A 268 4.58 -8.83 1.64
N THR A 269 4.57 -9.92 0.87
CA THR A 269 5.60 -10.95 0.79
C THR A 269 6.66 -10.68 -0.30
N ALA A 270 6.62 -9.53 -0.98
CA ALA A 270 7.60 -9.19 -1.99
C ALA A 270 9.00 -9.00 -1.35
N PRO A 271 10.09 -9.29 -2.08
CA PRO A 271 11.45 -8.94 -1.66
C PRO A 271 11.62 -7.43 -1.51
N GLU A 272 12.47 -6.97 -0.58
CA GLU A 272 12.72 -5.53 -0.31
C GLU A 272 13.17 -4.78 -1.57
N GLU A 273 13.93 -5.43 -2.44
CA GLU A 273 14.39 -4.86 -3.71
C GLU A 273 13.21 -4.46 -4.60
N ALA A 274 12.15 -5.27 -4.61
CA ALA A 274 10.93 -4.97 -5.37
C ALA A 274 10.07 -3.91 -4.68
N LYS A 275 10.07 -3.84 -3.34
CA LYS A 275 9.27 -2.86 -2.59
C LYS A 275 9.68 -1.43 -2.89
N ASN A 276 10.99 -1.19 -2.89
CA ASN A 276 11.58 0.13 -3.10
C ASN A 276 11.38 0.68 -4.53
N LEU A 277 10.89 -0.14 -5.46
CA LEU A 277 10.60 0.28 -6.82
C LEU A 277 9.22 0.91 -6.96
N PHE A 278 8.28 0.68 -6.05
CA PHE A 278 6.93 1.25 -6.15
C PHE A 278 6.91 2.71 -5.64
N PRO A 279 6.02 3.56 -6.19
CA PRO A 279 5.85 4.92 -5.68
C PRO A 279 5.27 4.91 -4.26
N ASP A 280 5.74 5.83 -3.42
CA ASP A 280 5.13 6.08 -2.11
C ASP A 280 3.86 6.92 -2.28
N TYR A 281 2.71 6.26 -2.20
CA TYR A 281 1.39 6.88 -2.34
C TYR A 281 1.10 7.94 -1.27
N SER A 282 1.78 7.92 -0.11
CA SER A 282 1.64 8.96 0.91
C SER A 282 2.33 10.28 0.53
N LYS A 283 3.26 10.23 -0.44
CA LYS A 283 4.06 11.36 -0.94
C LYS A 283 3.94 11.51 -2.45
N ILE A 284 2.85 11.02 -3.02
CA ILE A 284 2.67 10.94 -4.48
C ILE A 284 2.70 12.30 -5.17
N ASP A 285 2.37 13.39 -4.46
CA ASP A 285 2.40 14.75 -5.01
C ASP A 285 3.85 15.31 -5.10
N LEU A 286 4.78 14.71 -4.36
CA LEU A 286 6.21 15.04 -4.38
C LEU A 286 6.98 14.29 -5.47
N ILE A 287 6.34 13.31 -6.13
CA ILE A 287 6.94 12.57 -7.23
C ILE A 287 7.28 13.54 -8.36
N ASN A 288 8.50 13.42 -8.88
CA ASN A 288 8.97 14.17 -10.02
C ASN A 288 9.48 13.19 -11.07
N SER A 289 9.43 13.61 -12.33
CA SER A 289 10.16 12.91 -13.39
C SER A 289 11.64 12.82 -12.98
N SER A 290 12.23 11.64 -13.18
CA SER A 290 13.65 11.42 -12.91
C SER A 290 14.57 12.09 -13.95
N ILE A 291 13.98 12.74 -14.96
CA ILE A 291 14.69 13.36 -16.07
C ILE A 291 14.70 14.88 -15.89
N LYS A 292 15.88 15.47 -16.05
CA LYS A 292 15.99 16.90 -16.27
C LYS A 292 15.43 17.20 -17.66
N LYS A 293 14.32 17.95 -17.75
CA LYS A 293 13.85 18.53 -19.02
C LYS A 293 15.06 19.21 -19.69
N ILE A 294 15.41 18.80 -20.90
CA ILE A 294 16.40 19.53 -21.70
C ILE A 294 15.72 20.85 -22.04
N ASP A 295 16.24 21.95 -21.49
CA ASP A 295 15.78 23.30 -21.83
C ASP A 295 16.01 23.54 -23.33
N SER A 296 14.96 23.34 -24.12
CA SER A 296 14.94 23.73 -25.52
C SER A 296 14.82 25.24 -25.62
N LYS A 297 15.98 25.93 -25.65
CA LYS A 297 16.35 27.08 -26.51
C LYS A 297 17.47 27.91 -25.89
N LYS A 298 18.72 27.58 -26.25
CA LYS A 298 19.67 28.58 -26.72
C LYS A 298 19.83 28.35 -28.22
N SER A 299 18.91 28.89 -28.99
CA SER A 299 19.16 29.21 -30.40
C SER A 299 19.61 30.67 -30.43
N GLU A 300 20.76 30.87 -31.06
CA GLU A 300 21.57 32.08 -31.26
C GLU A 300 20.82 33.41 -31.33
#